data_AF-A0ABC9SLV4-F1
#
_entry.id   AF-A0ABC9SLV4-F1
#
_cell.length_a   1.000
_cell.length_b   1.000
_cell.length_c   1.000
_cell.angle_alpha   90.00
_cell.angle_beta   90.00
_cell.angle_gamma   90.00
#
_symmetry.space_group_name_H-M   'P 1'
#
loop_
_entity.id
_entity.type
_entity.pdbx_description
1 polymer ?
#
loop_
_entity_poly.entity_id
_entity_poly.type
_entity_poly.pdbx_seq_one_letter_code
_entity_poly.pdbx_strand_id
1 'polypeptide(L)'
;MGKNRNEELDGSEVVKILEDDYSITRDILAYLSIQNLVSVANGEDFQKLPLDEKGIYIAYSHYHDEEAEVAYHPAEGIKKEFFKSLFSTEGKNKKEREVPEEEQELIDDIVGDVMENYPWIWKDTIEKSMNRLAENFQENKERYQREFNKILEYKEKVDEKEKTALSDLGMQMSSTALNRFLRENKPDAAKWVLDCYSNIYRSLEINGNSTLTGNETGNSYNTAEYFAGDIIVFITKYNESQYLALLEDLLPSDIQDARLAFNLACLNSLEKNKENVLRYTKLALSLGKPKKDFEDSDFDNFKDDPEFHSLVVLH
;
A
#
# COMPACT_ATOMS: atom_id res chain seq x y z
N MET A 1 -27.39 40.13 -37.12
CA MET A 1 -27.37 38.94 -38.00
C MET A 1 -26.49 37.91 -37.31
N GLY A 2 -27.13 36.89 -36.74
CA GLY A 2 -26.45 35.84 -35.98
C GLY A 2 -25.63 34.94 -36.89
N LYS A 3 -24.41 34.63 -36.50
CA LYS A 3 -23.73 33.43 -36.98
C LYS A 3 -24.38 32.24 -36.26
N ASN A 4 -24.97 31.34 -37.03
CA ASN A 4 -25.52 30.08 -36.53
C ASN A 4 -24.43 29.32 -35.76
N ARG A 5 -24.69 29.01 -34.49
CA ARG A 5 -23.89 28.10 -33.66
C ARG A 5 -24.30 26.65 -33.93
N ASN A 6 -24.20 26.22 -35.18
CA ASN A 6 -24.62 24.90 -35.63
C ASN A 6 -23.52 24.20 -36.44
N GLU A 7 -22.26 24.56 -36.21
CA GLU A 7 -21.13 23.87 -36.82
C GLU A 7 -20.60 22.89 -35.77
N GLU A 8 -20.92 21.62 -36.01
CA GLU A 8 -20.37 20.44 -35.34
C GLU A 8 -18.83 20.48 -35.45
N LEU A 9 -18.13 20.01 -34.40
CA LEU A 9 -16.69 19.80 -34.49
C LEU A 9 -16.41 18.67 -35.50
N ASP A 10 -15.81 19.03 -36.63
CA ASP A 10 -15.32 18.08 -37.62
C ASP A 10 -14.05 17.40 -37.08
N GLY A 11 -14.02 16.06 -37.09
CA GLY A 11 -12.88 15.26 -36.64
C GLY A 11 -11.58 15.59 -37.39
N SER A 12 -11.68 16.17 -38.59
CA SER A 12 -10.50 16.62 -39.36
C SER A 12 -9.75 17.80 -38.70
N GLU A 13 -10.44 18.65 -37.94
CA GLU A 13 -9.82 19.75 -37.19
C GLU A 13 -9.13 19.26 -35.92
N VAL A 14 -9.67 18.21 -35.29
CA VAL A 14 -9.08 17.55 -34.13
C VAL A 14 -7.78 16.85 -34.51
N VAL A 15 -7.73 16.16 -35.66
CA VAL A 15 -6.52 15.51 -36.17
C VAL A 15 -5.39 16.51 -36.42
N LYS A 16 -5.70 17.71 -36.95
CA LYS A 16 -4.72 18.78 -37.18
C LYS A 16 -4.13 19.39 -35.90
N ILE A 17 -4.87 19.35 -34.79
CA ILE A 17 -4.39 19.78 -33.46
C ILE A 17 -3.51 18.69 -32.83
N LEU A 18 -3.74 17.42 -33.20
CA LEU A 18 -3.10 16.23 -32.62
C LEU A 18 -1.89 15.71 -33.41
N GLU A 19 -1.53 16.33 -34.53
CA GLU A 19 -0.44 15.89 -35.40
C GLU A 19 0.97 16.06 -34.79
N ASP A 20 1.13 16.82 -33.70
CA ASP A 20 2.45 17.17 -33.16
C ASP A 20 2.99 16.27 -32.02
N ASP A 21 2.21 15.32 -31.46
CA ASP A 21 2.77 14.39 -30.47
C ASP A 21 2.06 13.02 -30.42
N TYR A 22 2.64 12.08 -31.15
CA TYR A 22 2.13 10.73 -31.40
C TYR A 22 1.88 9.90 -30.11
N SER A 23 2.52 10.27 -29.00
CA SER A 23 2.37 9.59 -27.71
C SER A 23 1.14 10.07 -26.93
N ILE A 24 0.82 11.36 -27.04
CA ILE A 24 -0.34 12.02 -26.42
C ILE A 24 -1.63 11.61 -27.13
N THR A 25 -1.58 11.43 -28.46
CA THR A 25 -2.71 10.96 -29.28
C THR A 25 -3.17 9.56 -28.88
N ARG A 26 -2.25 8.65 -28.53
CA ARG A 26 -2.56 7.25 -28.18
C ARG A 26 -3.37 7.15 -26.89
N ASP A 27 -3.01 7.94 -25.89
CA ASP A 27 -3.56 7.80 -24.53
C ASP A 27 -4.87 8.61 -24.36
N ILE A 28 -5.03 9.71 -25.11
CA ILE A 28 -6.31 10.45 -25.24
C ILE A 28 -7.33 9.64 -26.06
N LEU A 29 -6.89 8.97 -27.14
CA LEU A 29 -7.76 8.07 -27.89
C LEU A 29 -8.16 6.84 -27.06
N ALA A 30 -7.25 6.25 -26.28
CA ALA A 30 -7.54 5.09 -25.43
C ALA A 30 -8.72 5.32 -24.46
N TYR A 31 -8.85 6.53 -23.90
CA TYR A 31 -9.94 6.86 -22.97
C TYR A 31 -11.25 7.30 -23.67
N LEU A 32 -11.17 7.99 -24.81
CA LEU A 32 -12.37 8.41 -25.58
C LEU A 32 -13.01 7.26 -26.39
N SER A 33 -12.40 6.08 -26.45
CA SER A 33 -12.79 5.04 -27.41
C SER A 33 -12.71 3.61 -26.88
N ILE A 34 -13.50 3.26 -25.86
CA ILE A 34 -13.89 1.85 -25.68
C ILE A 34 -15.24 1.60 -26.35
N GLN A 35 -16.29 2.35 -25.98
CA GLN A 35 -17.59 2.22 -26.66
C GLN A 35 -17.55 2.65 -28.13
N ASN A 36 -16.84 3.73 -28.46
CA ASN A 36 -16.71 4.18 -29.85
C ASN A 36 -15.84 3.24 -30.71
N LEU A 37 -14.85 2.57 -30.12
CA LEU A 37 -13.98 1.63 -30.82
C LEU A 37 -14.70 0.29 -31.04
N VAL A 38 -15.58 -0.12 -30.13
CA VAL A 38 -16.51 -1.26 -30.30
C VAL A 38 -17.54 -0.98 -31.41
N SER A 39 -18.12 0.22 -31.47
CA SER A 39 -19.05 0.60 -32.55
C SER A 39 -18.36 0.66 -33.92
N VAL A 40 -17.19 1.30 -34.03
CA VAL A 40 -16.42 1.35 -35.29
C VAL A 40 -15.93 -0.05 -35.72
N ALA A 41 -15.50 -0.90 -34.78
CA ALA A 41 -15.11 -2.28 -35.07
C ALA A 41 -16.27 -3.15 -35.58
N ASN A 42 -17.53 -2.78 -35.27
CA ASN A 42 -18.73 -3.44 -35.76
C ASN A 42 -19.35 -2.74 -37.00
N GLY A 43 -18.69 -1.74 -37.58
CA GLY A 43 -19.14 -1.02 -38.77
C GLY A 43 -20.21 0.05 -38.51
N GLU A 44 -20.32 0.51 -37.27
CA GLU A 44 -21.24 1.58 -36.86
C GLU A 44 -20.51 2.94 -36.82
N ASP A 45 -21.26 4.02 -37.06
CA ASP A 45 -20.75 5.39 -36.95
C ASP A 45 -20.43 5.76 -35.50
N PHE A 46 -19.54 6.74 -35.33
CA PHE A 46 -19.13 7.26 -34.01
C PHE A 46 -20.34 7.75 -33.19
N GLN A 47 -20.53 7.24 -31.98
CA GLN A 47 -21.55 7.72 -31.05
C GLN A 47 -21.16 9.10 -30.52
N LYS A 48 -22.05 10.06 -30.78
CA LYS A 48 -21.94 11.45 -30.31
C LYS A 48 -22.25 11.50 -28.81
N LEU A 49 -21.42 12.22 -28.05
CA LEU A 49 -21.63 12.43 -26.61
C LEU A 49 -22.94 13.21 -26.34
N PRO A 50 -23.81 12.77 -25.41
CA PRO A 50 -25.00 13.53 -25.00
C PRO A 50 -24.61 14.84 -24.31
N LEU A 51 -25.31 15.93 -24.64
CA LEU A 51 -25.04 17.28 -24.10
C LEU A 51 -25.78 17.54 -22.77
N ASP A 52 -26.59 16.60 -22.31
CA ASP A 52 -27.66 16.76 -21.33
C ASP A 52 -27.50 15.93 -20.04
N GLU A 53 -26.44 15.12 -19.92
CA GLU A 53 -26.08 14.47 -18.66
C GLU A 53 -25.09 15.33 -17.84
N LYS A 54 -25.24 15.30 -16.51
CA LYS A 54 -24.39 16.06 -15.57
C LYS A 54 -22.90 15.78 -15.89
N GLY A 55 -22.18 16.85 -16.21
CA GLY A 55 -20.98 16.83 -17.03
C GLY A 55 -19.82 15.97 -16.51
N ILE A 56 -19.15 15.34 -17.47
CA ILE A 56 -17.86 14.66 -17.32
C ILE A 56 -16.76 15.74 -17.32
N TYR A 57 -15.89 15.74 -16.32
CA TYR A 57 -14.71 16.61 -16.25
C TYR A 57 -13.47 15.77 -16.57
N ILE A 58 -12.69 16.17 -17.57
CA ILE A 58 -11.41 15.53 -17.91
C ILE A 58 -10.29 16.41 -17.35
N ALA A 59 -9.33 15.79 -16.66
CA ALA A 59 -8.14 16.42 -16.09
C ALA A 59 -6.89 15.72 -16.62
N TYR A 60 -5.87 16.48 -17.03
CA TYR A 60 -4.57 15.95 -17.43
C TYR A 60 -3.44 16.78 -16.81
N SER A 61 -2.39 16.12 -16.35
CA SER A 61 -1.16 16.73 -15.81
C SER A 61 0.04 16.03 -16.45
N HIS A 62 0.97 16.79 -17.03
CA HIS A 62 2.24 16.25 -17.50
C HIS A 62 3.12 15.86 -16.31
N TYR A 63 3.87 14.76 -16.44
CA TYR A 63 4.73 14.21 -15.38
C TYR A 63 5.94 15.11 -15.03
N HIS A 64 6.12 16.29 -15.65
CA HIS A 64 7.28 17.16 -15.40
C HIS A 64 7.08 18.68 -15.44
N ASP A 65 5.88 19.22 -15.70
CA ASP A 65 5.64 20.66 -15.62
C ASP A 65 4.38 20.95 -14.79
N GLU A 66 4.52 21.78 -13.75
CA GLU A 66 3.50 22.10 -12.72
C GLU A 66 2.30 22.94 -13.24
N GLU A 67 1.89 22.80 -14.49
CA GLU A 67 0.70 23.47 -15.02
C GLU A 67 -0.21 22.48 -15.78
N ALA A 68 -1.22 21.97 -15.08
CA ALA A 68 -2.34 21.24 -15.68
C ALA A 68 -3.28 22.22 -16.40
N GLU A 69 -3.43 22.10 -17.72
CA GLU A 69 -4.42 22.86 -18.47
C GLU A 69 -5.35 21.93 -19.28
N VAL A 70 -6.61 21.84 -18.84
CA VAL A 70 -7.88 21.94 -19.63
C VAL A 70 -8.97 21.07 -18.98
N ALA A 71 -10.04 21.71 -18.50
CA ALA A 71 -11.36 21.09 -18.27
C ALA A 71 -12.25 21.39 -19.47
N TYR A 72 -12.86 20.39 -20.09
CA TYR A 72 -13.90 20.57 -21.11
C TYR A 72 -15.27 20.16 -20.55
N HIS A 73 -16.24 21.06 -20.66
CA HIS A 73 -17.65 20.78 -20.33
C HIS A 73 -18.50 20.85 -21.62
N PRO A 74 -19.29 19.83 -21.95
CA PRO A 74 -20.03 19.77 -23.23
C PRO A 74 -20.95 20.98 -23.48
N ALA A 75 -21.60 21.51 -22.44
CA ALA A 75 -22.47 22.69 -22.55
C ALA A 75 -21.78 24.04 -22.28
N GLU A 76 -20.59 24.03 -21.66
CA GLU A 76 -19.96 25.27 -21.12
C GLU A 76 -18.56 25.55 -21.69
N GLY A 77 -18.03 24.66 -22.54
CA GLY A 77 -16.73 24.78 -23.18
C GLY A 77 -15.54 24.59 -22.22
N ILE A 78 -14.38 25.12 -22.61
CA ILE A 78 -13.14 25.02 -21.83
C ILE A 78 -13.22 25.90 -20.58
N LYS A 79 -13.12 25.30 -19.38
CA LYS A 79 -13.23 25.97 -18.08
C LYS A 79 -11.86 26.08 -17.40
N LYS A 80 -11.00 27.00 -17.87
CA LYS A 80 -9.68 27.25 -17.25
C LYS A 80 -9.75 27.69 -15.77
N GLU A 81 -10.84 28.33 -15.37
CA GLU A 81 -11.05 28.77 -13.98
C GLU A 81 -11.31 27.63 -12.98
N PHE A 82 -11.88 26.50 -13.45
CA PHE A 82 -12.10 25.32 -12.62
C PHE A 82 -10.77 24.77 -12.10
N PHE A 83 -9.79 24.61 -13.00
CA PHE A 83 -8.42 24.23 -12.64
C PHE A 83 -7.69 25.30 -11.85
N LYS A 84 -7.81 26.60 -12.16
CA LYS A 84 -7.26 27.64 -11.28
C LYS A 84 -7.84 27.60 -9.86
N SER A 85 -9.10 27.18 -9.69
CA SER A 85 -9.67 27.03 -8.34
C SER A 85 -9.07 25.83 -7.58
N LEU A 86 -8.80 24.73 -8.28
CA LEU A 86 -8.31 23.45 -7.75
C LEU A 86 -6.77 23.35 -7.64
N PHE A 87 -6.03 24.00 -8.54
CA PHE A 87 -4.59 23.81 -8.77
C PHE A 87 -3.77 25.13 -8.85
N SER A 88 -4.39 26.31 -8.67
CA SER A 88 -3.61 27.57 -8.66
C SER A 88 -2.59 27.61 -7.53
N THR A 89 -1.33 27.82 -7.90
CA THR A 89 -0.19 28.12 -7.03
C THR A 89 -0.11 29.59 -6.59
N GLU A 90 -0.97 30.49 -7.11
CA GLU A 90 -1.11 31.85 -6.59
C GLU A 90 -1.79 31.83 -5.21
N GLY A 91 -0.94 31.86 -4.19
CA GLY A 91 -1.30 31.79 -2.78
C GLY A 91 -0.89 30.46 -2.19
N LYS A 92 0.41 30.32 -1.88
CA LYS A 92 1.02 29.25 -1.05
C LYS A 92 0.51 29.23 0.40
N ASN A 93 -0.81 29.27 0.58
CA ASN A 93 -1.55 29.12 1.81
C ASN A 93 -2.98 28.58 1.55
N LYS A 94 -3.20 27.85 0.44
CA LYS A 94 -4.40 27.03 0.31
C LYS A 94 -4.08 25.66 0.92
N LYS A 95 -4.82 25.29 1.96
CA LYS A 95 -4.88 23.91 2.46
C LYS A 95 -5.07 23.00 1.26
N GLU A 96 -4.30 21.91 1.17
CA GLU A 96 -4.59 20.81 0.24
C GLU A 96 -6.09 20.55 0.30
N ARG A 97 -6.77 20.66 -0.85
CA ARG A 97 -8.18 20.32 -0.93
C ARG A 97 -8.23 18.81 -0.74
N GLU A 98 -8.73 18.37 0.41
CA GLU A 98 -9.10 16.97 0.58
C GLU A 98 -10.13 16.62 -0.50
N VAL A 99 -9.73 15.72 -1.40
CA VAL A 99 -10.64 15.12 -2.37
C VAL A 99 -11.64 14.28 -1.58
N PRO A 100 -12.96 14.46 -1.78
CA PRO A 100 -13.98 13.61 -1.18
C PRO A 100 -13.69 12.13 -1.43
N GLU A 101 -13.96 11.27 -0.44
CA GLU A 101 -13.57 9.86 -0.52
C GLU A 101 -14.16 9.14 -1.74
N GLU A 102 -15.45 9.31 -2.01
CA GLU A 102 -16.14 8.73 -3.19
C GLU A 102 -15.47 9.13 -4.51
N GLU A 103 -14.91 10.33 -4.59
CA GLU A 103 -14.20 10.83 -5.77
C GLU A 103 -12.82 10.17 -5.87
N GLN A 104 -12.12 9.96 -4.76
CA GLN A 104 -10.85 9.24 -4.75
C GLN A 104 -11.01 7.76 -5.12
N GLU A 105 -12.08 7.09 -4.66
CA GLU A 105 -12.31 5.68 -5.01
C GLU A 105 -12.50 5.49 -6.51
N LEU A 106 -13.32 6.36 -7.11
CA LEU A 106 -13.55 6.36 -8.54
C LEU A 106 -12.25 6.61 -9.32
N ILE A 107 -11.41 7.54 -8.84
CA ILE A 107 -10.11 7.82 -9.44
C ILE A 107 -9.21 6.57 -9.39
N ASP A 108 -9.09 5.92 -8.23
CA ASP A 108 -8.21 4.76 -8.07
C ASP A 108 -8.65 3.58 -8.95
N ASP A 109 -9.97 3.33 -9.04
CA ASP A 109 -10.53 2.29 -9.92
C ASP A 109 -10.29 2.60 -11.40
N ILE A 110 -10.53 3.83 -11.84
CA ILE A 110 -10.27 4.23 -13.24
C ILE A 110 -8.79 4.10 -13.57
N VAL A 111 -7.90 4.57 -12.69
CA VAL A 111 -6.45 4.49 -12.92
C VAL A 111 -5.99 3.02 -12.95
N GLY A 112 -6.56 2.15 -12.11
CA GLY A 112 -6.27 0.72 -12.10
C GLY A 112 -6.71 0.02 -13.38
N ASP A 113 -7.94 0.26 -13.80
CA ASP A 113 -8.50 -0.29 -15.04
C ASP A 113 -7.74 0.21 -16.29
N VAL A 114 -7.28 1.47 -16.27
CA VAL A 114 -6.57 2.09 -17.42
C VAL A 114 -5.09 1.70 -17.48
N MET A 115 -4.40 1.61 -16.33
CA MET A 115 -2.97 1.32 -16.29
C MET A 115 -2.65 -0.17 -16.09
N GLU A 116 -3.66 -1.00 -15.83
CA GLU A 116 -3.52 -2.43 -15.45
C GLU A 116 -2.47 -2.62 -14.33
N ASN A 117 -2.38 -1.68 -13.38
CA ASN A 117 -1.32 -1.65 -12.37
C ASN A 117 -1.86 -1.42 -10.96
N TYR A 118 -2.87 -2.21 -10.59
CA TYR A 118 -3.47 -2.20 -9.25
C TYR A 118 -2.45 -2.37 -8.11
N PRO A 119 -1.38 -3.19 -8.23
CA PRO A 119 -0.36 -3.30 -7.17
C PRO A 119 0.31 -1.96 -6.85
N TRP A 120 0.69 -1.19 -7.88
CA TRP A 120 1.34 0.11 -7.68
C TRP A 120 0.38 1.15 -7.10
N ILE A 121 -0.85 1.21 -7.61
CA ILE A 121 -1.87 2.16 -7.14
C ILE A 121 -2.19 1.90 -5.67
N TRP A 122 -2.44 0.63 -5.32
CA TRP A 122 -2.73 0.25 -3.94
C TRP A 122 -1.57 0.61 -3.01
N LYS A 123 -0.33 0.36 -3.43
CA LYS A 123 0.86 0.70 -2.66
C LYS A 123 0.96 2.21 -2.39
N ASP A 124 0.82 3.06 -3.40
CA ASP A 124 0.88 4.52 -3.23
C ASP A 124 -0.25 5.03 -2.31
N THR A 125 -1.46 4.51 -2.49
CA THR A 125 -2.61 4.85 -1.64
C THR A 125 -2.37 4.48 -0.18
N ILE A 126 -1.91 3.26 0.10
CA ILE A 126 -1.69 2.82 1.49
C ILE A 126 -0.48 3.51 2.14
N GLU A 127 0.58 3.85 1.38
CA GLU A 127 1.69 4.67 1.87
C GLU A 127 1.23 6.06 2.34
N LYS A 128 0.35 6.71 1.56
CA LYS A 128 -0.25 7.99 1.94
C LYS A 128 -1.13 7.83 3.19
N SER A 129 -1.92 6.77 3.28
CA SER A 129 -2.75 6.55 4.47
C SER A 129 -1.98 6.17 5.72
N MET A 130 -0.82 5.54 5.60
CA MET A 130 0.11 5.39 6.73
C MET A 130 0.55 6.75 7.29
N ASN A 131 0.83 7.73 6.41
CA ASN A 131 1.18 9.09 6.84
C ASN A 131 0.00 9.77 7.56
N ARG A 132 -1.20 9.69 7.01
CA ARG A 132 -2.42 10.24 7.64
C ARG A 132 -2.72 9.59 8.99
N LEU A 133 -2.57 8.27 9.07
CA LEU A 133 -2.72 7.51 10.32
C LEU A 133 -1.70 7.96 11.38
N ALA A 134 -0.46 8.28 10.95
CA ALA A 134 0.58 8.81 11.81
C ALA A 134 0.27 10.23 12.32
N GLU A 135 -0.34 11.08 11.49
CA GLU A 135 -0.68 12.46 11.82
C GLU A 135 -1.87 12.57 12.77
N ASN A 136 -2.98 11.89 12.44
CA ASN A 136 -4.17 11.85 13.28
C ASN A 136 -4.85 10.47 13.20
N PHE A 137 -4.52 9.63 14.18
CA PHE A 137 -5.03 8.27 14.27
C PHE A 137 -6.56 8.20 14.31
N GLN A 138 -7.21 9.02 15.14
CA GLN A 138 -8.67 8.88 15.35
C GLN A 138 -9.48 9.26 14.11
N GLU A 139 -9.03 10.26 13.36
CA GLU A 139 -9.70 10.71 12.13
C GLU A 139 -9.45 9.75 10.96
N ASN A 140 -8.30 9.07 10.93
CA ASN A 140 -7.87 8.33 9.73
C ASN A 140 -7.93 6.80 9.84
N LYS A 141 -8.19 6.22 11.02
CA LYS A 141 -8.17 4.76 11.22
C LYS A 141 -9.17 4.01 10.33
N GLU A 142 -10.38 4.53 10.17
CA GLU A 142 -11.42 3.88 9.36
C GLU A 142 -11.09 3.99 7.86
N ARG A 143 -10.54 5.13 7.44
CA ARG A 143 -10.06 5.34 6.08
C ARG A 143 -8.92 4.38 5.74
N TYR A 144 -7.92 4.27 6.63
CA TYR A 144 -6.81 3.31 6.47
C TYR A 144 -7.34 1.88 6.29
N GLN A 145 -8.30 1.44 7.12
CA GLN A 145 -8.88 0.11 7.02
C GLN A 145 -9.61 -0.12 5.68
N ARG A 146 -10.39 0.87 5.21
CA ARG A 146 -11.06 0.79 3.91
C ARG A 146 -10.07 0.64 2.76
N GLU A 147 -9.08 1.54 2.70
CA GLU A 147 -8.05 1.52 1.66
C GLU A 147 -7.19 0.24 1.73
N PHE A 148 -6.93 -0.25 2.94
CA PHE A 148 -6.24 -1.53 3.12
C PHE A 148 -7.07 -2.70 2.55
N ASN A 149 -8.37 -2.76 2.85
CA ASN A 149 -9.25 -3.84 2.40
C ASN A 149 -9.45 -3.89 0.87
N LYS A 150 -9.29 -2.77 0.15
CA LYS A 150 -9.35 -2.73 -1.32
C LYS A 150 -8.36 -3.68 -1.99
N ILE A 151 -7.30 -4.09 -1.30
CA ILE A 151 -6.35 -5.08 -1.80
C ILE A 151 -7.05 -6.39 -2.21
N LEU A 152 -8.10 -6.79 -1.49
CA LEU A 152 -8.85 -8.01 -1.79
C LEU A 152 -9.68 -7.84 -3.07
N GLU A 153 -10.28 -6.67 -3.24
CA GLU A 153 -11.04 -6.34 -4.46
C GLU A 153 -10.12 -6.32 -5.67
N TYR A 154 -8.93 -5.74 -5.55
CA TYR A 154 -7.93 -5.73 -6.62
C TYR A 154 -7.39 -7.13 -6.93
N LYS A 155 -7.23 -8.01 -5.92
CA LYS A 155 -6.84 -9.41 -6.16
C LYS A 155 -7.84 -10.16 -7.06
N GLU A 156 -9.13 -9.86 -6.97
CA GLU A 156 -10.16 -10.50 -7.82
C GLU A 156 -10.13 -10.00 -9.28
N LYS A 157 -9.53 -8.83 -9.54
CA LYS A 157 -9.46 -8.22 -10.88
C LYS A 157 -8.23 -8.63 -11.69
N VAL A 158 -7.25 -9.30 -11.08
CA VAL A 158 -5.92 -9.53 -11.68
C VAL A 158 -5.57 -11.00 -11.84
N ASP A 159 -4.49 -11.28 -12.57
CA ASP A 159 -3.98 -12.65 -12.77
C ASP A 159 -3.25 -13.22 -11.53
N GLU A 160 -2.89 -14.50 -11.56
CA GLU A 160 -2.25 -15.18 -10.41
C GLU A 160 -0.88 -14.58 -10.01
N LYS A 161 -0.14 -14.02 -10.98
CA LYS A 161 1.15 -13.40 -10.72
C LYS A 161 0.94 -12.09 -9.95
N GLU A 162 -0.03 -11.30 -10.38
CA GLU A 162 -0.39 -10.04 -9.73
C GLU A 162 -1.11 -10.25 -8.39
N LYS A 163 -1.91 -11.31 -8.25
CA LYS A 163 -2.46 -11.74 -6.94
C LYS A 163 -1.36 -12.00 -5.94
N THR A 164 -0.30 -12.70 -6.35
CA THR A 164 0.87 -12.95 -5.50
C THR A 164 1.55 -11.64 -5.11
N ALA A 165 1.74 -10.73 -6.08
CA ALA A 165 2.33 -9.41 -5.82
C ALA A 165 1.48 -8.57 -4.85
N LEU A 166 0.15 -8.58 -4.96
CA LEU A 166 -0.74 -7.91 -4.01
C LEU A 166 -0.67 -8.54 -2.62
N SER A 167 -0.59 -9.87 -2.53
CA SER A 167 -0.44 -10.59 -1.26
C SER A 167 0.87 -10.22 -0.56
N ASP A 168 1.96 -10.18 -1.33
CA ASP A 168 3.27 -9.71 -0.88
C ASP A 168 3.21 -8.26 -0.40
N LEU A 169 2.59 -7.37 -1.17
CA LEU A 169 2.43 -5.96 -0.82
C LEU A 169 1.63 -5.78 0.47
N GLY A 170 0.53 -6.50 0.65
CA GLY A 170 -0.27 -6.47 1.87
C GLY A 170 0.61 -6.72 3.11
N MET A 171 1.39 -7.81 3.08
CA MET A 171 2.29 -8.15 4.17
C MET A 171 3.44 -7.16 4.33
N GLN A 172 4.06 -6.73 3.22
CA GLN A 172 5.18 -5.77 3.24
C GLN A 172 4.77 -4.42 3.81
N MET A 173 3.60 -3.90 3.42
CA MET A 173 3.09 -2.62 3.88
C MET A 173 2.67 -2.69 5.35
N SER A 174 2.03 -3.78 5.80
CA SER A 174 1.73 -3.99 7.22
C SER A 174 3.00 -4.14 8.07
N SER A 175 3.99 -4.88 7.60
CA SER A 175 5.29 -5.02 8.25
C SER A 175 6.02 -3.67 8.40
N THR A 176 6.06 -2.89 7.31
CA THR A 176 6.67 -1.55 7.29
C THR A 176 5.94 -0.59 8.23
N ALA A 177 4.60 -0.60 8.21
CA ALA A 177 3.78 0.26 9.05
C ALA A 177 3.94 -0.09 10.54
N LEU A 178 3.92 -1.38 10.90
CA LEU A 178 4.15 -1.81 12.27
C LEU A 178 5.53 -1.36 12.76
N ASN A 179 6.58 -1.61 11.98
CA ASN A 179 7.94 -1.22 12.33
C ASN A 179 8.03 0.30 12.62
N ARG A 180 7.46 1.11 11.72
CA ARG A 180 7.39 2.56 11.86
C ARG A 180 6.69 2.97 13.15
N PHE A 181 5.49 2.44 13.41
CA PHE A 181 4.70 2.85 14.58
C PHE A 181 5.29 2.36 15.91
N LEU A 182 5.99 1.22 15.91
CA LEU A 182 6.80 0.79 17.05
C LEU A 182 7.94 1.78 17.34
N ARG A 183 8.67 2.22 16.30
CA ARG A 183 9.77 3.20 16.43
C ARG A 183 9.29 4.58 16.86
N GLU A 184 8.15 5.03 16.34
CA GLU A 184 7.51 6.29 16.72
C GLU A 184 6.78 6.21 18.08
N ASN A 185 6.78 5.04 18.73
CA ASN A 185 6.08 4.77 19.99
C ASN A 185 4.58 5.13 19.94
N LYS A 186 3.91 4.72 18.85
CA LYS A 186 2.47 4.90 18.58
C LYS A 186 1.71 3.56 18.70
N PRO A 187 1.43 3.08 19.92
CA PRO A 187 0.85 1.75 20.13
C PRO A 187 -0.53 1.58 19.49
N ASP A 188 -1.39 2.60 19.54
CA ASP A 188 -2.75 2.50 18.98
C ASP A 188 -2.73 2.31 17.46
N ALA A 189 -1.83 3.04 16.76
CA ALA A 189 -1.65 2.89 15.31
C ALA A 189 -1.01 1.54 14.96
N ALA A 190 0.02 1.11 15.71
CA ALA A 190 0.64 -0.20 15.56
C ALA A 190 -0.39 -1.34 15.72
N LYS A 191 -1.22 -1.25 16.76
CA LYS A 191 -2.33 -2.18 17.01
C LYS A 191 -3.30 -2.22 15.84
N TRP A 192 -3.71 -1.04 15.36
CA TRP A 192 -4.69 -0.94 14.28
C TRP A 192 -4.19 -1.54 12.96
N VAL A 193 -2.91 -1.36 12.63
CA VAL A 193 -2.28 -2.02 11.47
C VAL A 193 -2.35 -3.54 11.62
N LEU A 194 -2.05 -4.07 12.81
CA LEU A 194 -2.15 -5.50 13.08
C LEU A 194 -3.58 -6.01 12.99
N ASP A 195 -4.55 -5.27 13.52
CA ASP A 195 -5.97 -5.62 13.38
C ASP A 195 -6.38 -5.68 11.91
N CYS A 196 -6.00 -4.69 11.09
CA CYS A 196 -6.31 -4.67 9.66
C CYS A 196 -5.73 -5.90 8.94
N TYR A 197 -4.46 -6.23 9.15
CA TYR A 197 -3.84 -7.39 8.53
C TYR A 197 -4.43 -8.71 9.05
N SER A 198 -4.55 -8.86 10.37
CA SER A 198 -5.05 -10.07 11.04
C SER A 198 -6.48 -10.44 10.61
N ASN A 199 -7.29 -9.45 10.24
CA ASN A 199 -8.65 -9.69 9.76
C ASN A 199 -8.71 -10.32 8.36
N ILE A 200 -7.69 -10.13 7.52
CA ILE A 200 -7.74 -10.54 6.11
C ILE A 200 -6.58 -11.44 5.66
N TYR A 201 -5.56 -11.68 6.49
CA TYR A 201 -4.34 -12.37 6.08
C TYR A 201 -4.56 -13.77 5.48
N ARG A 202 -5.61 -14.49 5.93
CA ARG A 202 -5.95 -15.81 5.38
C ARG A 202 -6.48 -15.72 3.94
N SER A 203 -7.19 -14.64 3.60
CA SER A 203 -7.63 -14.36 2.23
C SER A 203 -6.51 -13.75 1.38
N LEU A 204 -5.59 -13.02 2.01
CA LEU A 204 -4.39 -12.55 1.35
C LEU A 204 -3.41 -13.69 1.06
N GLU A 205 -3.37 -14.72 1.89
CA GLU A 205 -2.35 -15.77 1.90
C GLU A 205 -0.96 -15.23 2.29
N ILE A 206 -0.23 -16.00 3.09
CA ILE A 206 1.14 -15.65 3.49
C ILE A 206 2.11 -16.27 2.50
N ASN A 207 2.82 -15.42 1.76
CA ASN A 207 3.96 -15.84 0.96
C ASN A 207 5.24 -15.80 1.80
N GLY A 208 5.67 -16.95 2.31
CA GLY A 208 6.90 -17.09 3.08
C GLY A 208 8.19 -16.77 2.31
N ASN A 209 8.14 -16.54 0.99
CA ASN A 209 9.29 -16.12 0.18
C ASN A 209 9.30 -14.63 -0.15
N SER A 210 8.30 -13.87 0.33
CA SER A 210 8.24 -12.42 0.14
C SER A 210 9.47 -11.75 0.74
N THR A 211 10.00 -10.73 0.07
CA THR A 211 11.15 -9.96 0.55
C THR A 211 10.85 -8.47 0.66
N LEU A 212 11.34 -7.84 1.72
CA LEU A 212 11.28 -6.40 1.97
C LEU A 212 12.70 -5.83 1.95
N THR A 213 12.90 -4.70 1.28
CA THR A 213 14.16 -3.95 1.38
C THR A 213 14.09 -2.95 2.53
N GLY A 214 15.03 -3.02 3.47
CA GLY A 214 15.10 -2.07 4.57
C GLY A 214 15.53 -0.68 4.09
N ASN A 215 14.69 0.32 4.33
CA ASN A 215 14.90 1.70 3.85
C ASN A 215 16.23 2.33 4.31
N GLU A 216 16.73 1.95 5.49
CA GLU A 216 17.96 2.53 6.08
C GLU A 216 19.23 1.72 5.75
N THR A 217 19.09 0.41 5.57
CA THR A 217 20.23 -0.51 5.40
C THR A 217 20.46 -0.89 3.94
N GLY A 218 19.43 -0.79 3.09
CA GLY A 218 19.44 -1.31 1.71
C GLY A 218 19.46 -2.84 1.62
N ASN A 219 19.42 -3.54 2.76
CA ASN A 219 19.42 -5.00 2.80
C ASN A 219 18.03 -5.54 2.49
N SER A 220 17.97 -6.70 1.83
CA SER A 220 16.74 -7.45 1.62
C SER A 220 16.54 -8.43 2.78
N TYR A 221 15.33 -8.45 3.32
CA TYR A 221 14.92 -9.31 4.44
C TYR A 221 13.72 -10.15 4.00
N ASN A 222 13.57 -11.35 4.56
CA ASN A 222 12.33 -12.09 4.45
C ASN A 222 11.21 -11.31 5.17
N THR A 223 10.14 -10.95 4.45
CA THR A 223 9.08 -10.10 5.00
C THR A 223 8.38 -10.77 6.17
N ALA A 224 8.10 -12.07 6.08
CA ALA A 224 7.39 -12.81 7.12
C ALA A 224 8.21 -12.89 8.41
N GLU A 225 9.50 -13.22 8.30
CA GLU A 225 10.39 -13.22 9.47
C GLU A 225 10.55 -11.82 10.07
N TYR A 226 10.69 -10.81 9.20
CA TYR A 226 10.85 -9.44 9.66
C TYR A 226 9.60 -8.95 10.42
N PHE A 227 8.42 -9.26 9.88
CA PHE A 227 7.14 -8.93 10.47
C PHE A 227 6.88 -9.69 11.78
N ALA A 228 7.14 -11.00 11.80
CA ALA A 228 7.02 -11.83 12.99
C ALA A 228 7.89 -11.29 14.14
N GLY A 229 9.12 -10.86 13.85
CA GLY A 229 10.01 -10.25 14.83
C GLY A 229 9.41 -9.00 15.49
N ASP A 230 8.77 -8.14 14.70
CA ASP A 230 8.12 -6.91 15.18
C ASP A 230 6.80 -7.21 15.92
N ILE A 231 6.05 -8.23 15.51
CA ILE A 231 4.86 -8.72 16.23
C ILE A 231 5.25 -9.21 17.62
N ILE A 232 6.32 -9.99 17.76
CA ILE A 232 6.79 -10.46 19.07
C ILE A 232 7.10 -9.26 19.99
N VAL A 233 7.81 -8.26 19.48
CA VAL A 233 8.11 -7.03 20.24
C VAL A 233 6.83 -6.32 20.67
N PHE A 234 5.82 -6.26 19.80
CA PHE A 234 4.53 -5.66 20.13
C PHE A 234 3.80 -6.46 21.23
N ILE A 235 3.75 -7.80 21.11
CA ILE A 235 3.12 -8.69 22.10
C ILE A 235 3.80 -8.55 23.46
N THR A 236 5.13 -8.61 23.54
CA THR A 236 5.86 -8.55 24.81
C THR A 236 5.75 -7.19 25.47
N LYS A 237 5.81 -6.10 24.68
CA LYS A 237 5.75 -4.73 25.20
C LYS A 237 4.36 -4.31 25.67
N TYR A 238 3.30 -4.77 25.00
CA TYR A 238 1.93 -4.31 25.24
C TYR A 238 0.97 -5.39 25.76
N ASN A 239 1.44 -6.62 25.94
CA ASN A 239 0.66 -7.76 26.44
C ASN A 239 -0.57 -8.09 25.56
N GLU A 240 -0.38 -8.03 24.24
CA GLU A 240 -1.44 -8.18 23.23
C GLU A 240 -1.45 -9.61 22.63
N SER A 241 -1.73 -10.62 23.46
CA SER A 241 -1.65 -12.04 23.09
C SER A 241 -2.61 -12.49 21.98
N GLN A 242 -3.58 -11.65 21.60
CA GLN A 242 -4.51 -11.94 20.49
C GLN A 242 -3.81 -12.13 19.14
N TYR A 243 -2.58 -11.61 18.96
CA TYR A 243 -1.82 -11.75 17.71
C TYR A 243 -0.95 -13.01 17.64
N LEU A 244 -0.98 -13.89 18.65
CA LEU A 244 -0.20 -15.13 18.65
C LEU A 244 -0.55 -16.05 17.47
N ALA A 245 -1.82 -16.17 17.10
CA ALA A 245 -2.23 -16.99 15.95
C ALA A 245 -1.66 -16.46 14.62
N LEU A 246 -1.67 -15.13 14.43
CA LEU A 246 -1.04 -14.50 13.27
C LEU A 246 0.48 -14.73 13.28
N LEU A 247 1.11 -14.59 14.45
CA LEU A 247 2.54 -14.86 14.61
C LEU A 247 2.87 -16.30 14.18
N GLU A 248 2.14 -17.29 14.68
CA GLU A 248 2.34 -18.70 14.35
C GLU A 248 2.24 -18.97 12.85
N ASP A 249 1.26 -18.39 12.16
CA ASP A 249 1.08 -18.55 10.71
C ASP A 249 2.16 -17.85 9.88
N LEU A 250 2.84 -16.84 10.42
CA LEU A 250 3.96 -16.13 9.77
C LEU A 250 5.30 -16.85 9.94
N LEU A 251 5.45 -17.73 10.93
CA LEU A 251 6.75 -18.35 11.22
C LEU A 251 7.13 -19.36 10.12
N PRO A 252 8.27 -19.16 9.43
CA PRO A 252 8.74 -20.17 8.49
C PRO A 252 9.25 -21.41 9.23
N SER A 253 9.22 -22.56 8.54
CA SER A 253 9.79 -23.80 9.07
C SER A 253 11.29 -23.74 9.31
N ASP A 254 11.99 -22.88 8.55
CA ASP A 254 13.43 -22.69 8.61
C ASP A 254 13.73 -21.19 8.78
N ILE A 255 14.08 -20.79 10.01
CA ILE A 255 14.30 -19.39 10.38
C ILE A 255 15.75 -19.01 10.06
N GLN A 256 15.91 -17.93 9.29
CA GLN A 256 17.21 -17.41 8.88
C GLN A 256 17.57 -16.08 9.58
N ASP A 257 16.60 -15.33 10.08
CA ASP A 257 16.82 -14.12 10.87
C ASP A 257 17.19 -14.42 12.33
N ALA A 258 18.45 -14.12 12.70
CA ALA A 258 18.95 -14.23 14.06
C ALA A 258 18.14 -13.41 15.07
N ARG A 259 17.57 -12.27 14.65
CA ARG A 259 16.71 -11.41 15.47
C ARG A 259 15.39 -12.09 15.77
N LEU A 260 14.75 -12.73 14.79
CA LEU A 260 13.52 -13.48 15.00
C LEU A 260 13.76 -14.64 15.98
N ALA A 261 14.81 -15.43 15.75
CA ALA A 261 15.17 -16.52 16.65
C ALA A 261 15.41 -16.01 18.09
N PHE A 262 16.12 -14.88 18.26
CA PHE A 262 16.32 -14.27 19.56
C PHE A 262 15.01 -13.82 20.21
N ASN A 263 14.15 -13.11 19.48
CA ASN A 263 12.86 -12.63 19.99
C ASN A 263 11.95 -13.81 20.41
N LEU A 264 11.96 -14.92 19.66
CA LEU A 264 11.24 -16.14 20.03
C LEU A 264 11.79 -16.76 21.32
N ALA A 265 13.10 -16.71 21.54
CA ALA A 265 13.70 -17.15 22.81
C ALA A 265 13.25 -16.27 23.98
N CYS A 266 13.23 -14.94 23.82
CA CYS A 266 12.71 -14.01 24.82
C CYS A 266 11.23 -14.31 25.14
N LEU A 267 10.37 -14.40 24.12
CA LEU A 267 8.94 -14.68 24.30
C LEU A 267 8.71 -15.98 25.08
N ASN A 268 9.37 -17.07 24.67
CA ASN A 268 9.23 -18.36 25.34
C ASN A 268 9.85 -18.36 26.74
N SER A 269 10.83 -17.49 27.01
CA SER A 269 11.40 -17.32 28.35
C SER A 269 10.40 -16.67 29.31
N LEU A 270 9.70 -15.64 28.83
CA LEU A 270 8.61 -14.98 29.57
C LEU A 270 7.45 -15.96 29.83
N GLU A 271 7.14 -16.83 28.86
CA GLU A 271 6.14 -17.89 28.98
C GLU A 271 6.60 -19.13 29.78
N LYS A 272 7.87 -19.15 30.23
CA LYS A 272 8.48 -20.27 30.97
C LYS A 272 8.50 -21.59 30.19
N ASN A 273 8.57 -21.53 28.86
CA ASN A 273 8.66 -22.68 27.98
C ASN A 273 10.13 -23.08 27.74
N LYS A 274 10.65 -23.95 28.61
CA LYS A 274 12.07 -24.38 28.59
C LYS A 274 12.51 -24.93 27.23
N GLU A 275 11.72 -25.82 26.63
CA GLU A 275 12.08 -26.49 25.38
C GLU A 275 12.33 -25.48 24.26
N ASN A 276 11.41 -24.53 24.08
CA ASN A 276 11.51 -23.53 23.04
C ASN A 276 12.58 -22.46 23.34
N VAL A 277 12.78 -22.08 24.62
CA VAL A 277 13.89 -21.19 24.99
C VAL A 277 15.22 -21.78 24.53
N LEU A 278 15.52 -23.02 24.90
CA LEU A 278 16.78 -23.67 24.53
C LEU A 278 16.92 -23.81 23.00
N ARG A 279 15.85 -24.21 22.32
CA ARG A 279 15.81 -24.34 20.86
C ARG A 279 16.15 -23.03 20.16
N TYR A 280 15.45 -21.96 20.52
CA TYR A 280 15.59 -20.66 19.84
C TYR A 280 16.86 -19.92 20.25
N THR A 281 17.33 -20.05 21.50
CA THR A 281 18.65 -19.56 21.92
C THR A 281 19.76 -20.21 21.11
N LYS A 282 19.74 -21.54 20.96
CA LYS A 282 20.73 -22.24 20.14
C LYS A 282 20.70 -21.79 18.68
N LEU A 283 19.51 -21.62 18.10
CA LEU A 283 19.36 -21.15 16.72
C LEU A 283 19.89 -19.74 16.54
N ALA A 284 19.48 -18.79 17.40
CA ALA A 284 19.93 -17.40 17.34
C ALA A 284 21.46 -17.29 17.46
N LEU A 285 22.09 -18.04 18.37
CA LEU A 285 23.55 -18.11 18.48
C LEU A 285 24.20 -18.65 17.20
N SER A 286 23.62 -19.69 16.60
CA SER A 286 24.14 -20.28 15.35
C SER A 286 24.03 -19.32 14.15
N LEU A 287 23.03 -18.44 14.16
CA LEU A 287 22.83 -17.37 13.17
C LEU A 287 23.65 -16.11 13.48
N GLY A 288 24.51 -16.13 14.52
CA GLY A 288 25.45 -15.07 14.83
C GLY A 288 24.97 -14.02 15.83
N LYS A 289 23.85 -14.25 16.55
CA LYS A 289 23.41 -13.36 17.64
C LYS A 289 24.48 -13.33 18.76
N PRO A 290 24.91 -12.15 19.23
CA PRO A 290 25.89 -12.06 20.30
C PRO A 290 25.39 -12.69 21.62
N LYS A 291 26.26 -13.43 22.30
CA LYS A 291 25.95 -14.04 23.61
C LYS A 291 25.52 -13.06 24.67
N LYS A 292 26.13 -11.87 24.66
CA LYS A 292 25.81 -10.78 25.58
C LYS A 292 24.33 -10.40 25.52
N ASP A 293 23.67 -10.57 24.37
CA ASP A 293 22.25 -10.26 24.23
C ASP A 293 21.37 -11.19 25.09
N PHE A 294 21.87 -12.36 25.50
CA PHE A 294 21.15 -13.29 26.39
C PHE A 294 21.37 -13.02 27.89
N GLU A 295 22.11 -11.96 28.24
CA GLU A 295 22.16 -11.45 29.62
C GLU A 295 20.92 -10.61 29.98
N ASP A 296 20.06 -10.35 28.99
CA ASP A 296 18.81 -9.59 29.12
C ASP A 296 17.90 -10.12 30.26
N SER A 297 17.14 -9.22 30.87
CA SER A 297 16.16 -9.53 31.91
C SER A 297 15.06 -10.49 31.46
N ASP A 298 14.75 -10.54 30.16
CA ASP A 298 13.77 -11.50 29.62
C ASP A 298 14.16 -12.95 29.92
N PHE A 299 15.45 -13.24 30.14
CA PHE A 299 15.98 -14.58 30.46
C PHE A 299 16.11 -14.87 31.96
N ASP A 300 15.65 -13.99 32.86
CA ASP A 300 15.78 -14.15 34.31
C ASP A 300 15.17 -15.47 34.81
N ASN A 301 14.12 -15.99 34.16
CA ASN A 301 13.51 -17.29 34.49
C ASN A 301 14.43 -18.49 34.24
N PHE A 302 15.47 -18.34 33.41
CA PHE A 302 16.36 -19.42 32.96
C PHE A 302 17.85 -19.16 33.24
N LYS A 303 18.22 -18.05 33.89
CA LYS A 303 19.63 -17.71 34.18
C LYS A 303 20.38 -18.80 34.96
N ASP A 304 19.69 -19.49 35.86
CA ASP A 304 20.24 -20.58 36.67
C ASP A 304 20.04 -21.97 36.03
N ASP A 305 19.40 -22.07 34.87
CA ASP A 305 19.21 -23.36 34.18
C ASP A 305 20.56 -23.81 33.57
N PRO A 306 21.06 -25.02 33.93
CA PRO A 306 22.36 -25.48 33.47
C PRO A 306 22.48 -25.62 31.94
N GLU A 307 21.38 -26.00 31.27
CA GLU A 307 21.38 -26.17 29.82
C GLU A 307 21.42 -24.82 29.12
N PHE A 308 20.61 -23.86 29.59
CA PHE A 308 20.64 -22.48 29.08
C PHE A 308 22.02 -21.85 29.30
N HIS A 309 22.56 -21.97 30.52
CA HIS A 309 23.88 -21.46 30.87
C HIS A 309 24.98 -22.04 29.97
N SER A 310 24.89 -23.33 29.64
CA SER A 310 25.86 -23.98 28.74
C SER A 310 25.86 -23.41 27.32
N LEU A 311 24.73 -22.90 26.83
CA LEU A 311 24.64 -22.30 25.50
C LEU A 311 25.29 -20.91 25.48
N VAL A 312 25.08 -20.11 26.53
CA VAL A 312 25.45 -18.69 26.53
C VAL A 312 26.84 -18.40 27.11
N VAL A 313 27.42 -19.32 27.90
CA VAL A 313 28.73 -19.12 28.56
C VAL A 313 29.88 -19.98 28.01
N LEU A 314 29.64 -21.19 27.49
CA LEU A 314 30.71 -22.18 27.23
C LEU A 314 31.35 -22.18 25.82
N HIS A 315 31.16 -21.14 25.01
CA HIS A 315 31.80 -21.00 23.68
C HIS A 315 32.25 -19.57 23.43
#